data_AF-A0A3M1BSF1-F1
#
_entry.id   AF-A0A3M1BSF1-F1
#
_cell.length_a   1.000
_cell.length_b   1.000
_cell.length_c   1.000
_cell.angle_alpha   90.00
_cell.angle_beta   90.00
_cell.angle_gamma   90.00
#
_symmetry.space_group_name_H-M   'P 1'
#
loop_
_entity.id
_entity.type
_entity.pdbx_description
1 polymer ?
#
loop_
_entity_poly.entity_id
_entity_poly.type
_entity_poly.pdbx_seq_one_letter_code
_entity_poly.pdbx_strand_id
1 'polypeptide(L)' 'EVMTQYLGGLRAGMGYCGARNLDELKKAQFVRISGSGIKESHPHNVTIMKEAPNYSSRM' A
#
# COMPACT_ATOMS: atom_id res chain seq x y z
N GLU A 1 -17.63 -3.93 0.07
CA GLU A 1 -16.71 -2.90 0.59
C GLU A 1 -15.26 -3.38 0.62
N VAL A 2 -14.93 -4.46 1.34
CA VAL A 2 -13.56 -5.01 1.44
C VAL A 2 -12.93 -5.32 0.07
N MET A 3 -13.67 -5.99 -0.82
CA MET A 3 -13.19 -6.27 -2.18
C MET A 3 -12.90 -5.01 -3.00
N THR A 4 -13.67 -3.94 -2.79
CA THR A 4 -13.44 -2.65 -3.44
C THR A 4 -12.15 -2.02 -2.94
N GLN A 5 -11.84 -2.11 -1.64
CA GLN A 5 -10.58 -1.62 -1.07
C GLN A 5 -9.38 -2.40 -1.60
N TYR A 6 -9.47 -3.73 -1.70
CA TYR A 6 -8.39 -4.54 -2.27
C TYR A 6 -8.16 -4.24 -3.76
N LEU A 7 -9.22 -4.19 -4.56
CA LEU A 7 -9.10 -3.84 -5.98
C LEU A 7 -8.60 -2.39 -6.17
N GLY A 8 -9.00 -1.46 -5.30
CA GLY A 8 -8.52 -0.09 -5.29
C GLY A 8 -7.02 0.00 -5.01
N GLY A 9 -6.54 -0.69 -3.97
CA GLY A 9 -5.12 -0.74 -3.62
C GLY A 9 -4.26 -1.37 -4.74
N LEU A 10 -4.73 -2.47 -5.32
CA LEU A 10 -4.05 -3.12 -6.45
C LEU A 10 -3.93 -2.18 -7.66
N ARG A 11 -5.02 -1.50 -8.04
CA ARG A 11 -5.02 -0.54 -9.16
C ARG A 11 -4.12 0.66 -8.89
N ALA A 12 -4.09 1.17 -7.66
CA ALA A 12 -3.18 2.24 -7.27
C ALA A 12 -1.71 1.79 -7.43
N GLY A 13 -1.36 0.60 -6.95
CA GLY A 13 -0.03 0.02 -7.13
C GLY A 13 0.34 -0.17 -8.60
N MET A 14 -0.57 -0.70 -9.41
CA MET A 14 -0.41 -0.78 -10.87
C MET A 14 -0.15 0.59 -11.51
N GLY A 15 -0.86 1.63 -11.07
CA GLY A 15 -0.65 3.00 -11.52
C GLY A 15 0.75 3.53 -11.20
N TYR A 16 1.23 3.35 -9.96
CA TYR A 16 2.59 3.75 -9.56
C TYR A 16 3.68 3.02 -10.33
N CYS A 17 3.47 1.73 -10.65
CA CYS A 17 4.41 0.94 -11.43
C CYS A 17 4.25 1.10 -12.95
N GLY A 18 3.29 1.90 -13.43
CA GLY A 18 3.00 2.06 -14.86
C GLY A 18 2.51 0.76 -15.55
N ALA A 19 1.97 -0.18 -14.78
CA ALA A 19 1.55 -1.49 -15.26
C ALA A 19 0.09 -1.48 -15.72
N ARG A 20 -0.16 -1.82 -16.99
CA ARG A 20 -1.51 -1.85 -17.59
C ARG A 20 -2.26 -3.13 -17.28
N ASN A 21 -1.55 -4.18 -16.86
CA ASN A 21 -2.08 -5.50 -16.53
C ASN A 21 -1.22 -6.17 -15.44
N LEU A 22 -1.65 -7.35 -14.96
CA LEU A 22 -0.98 -8.07 -13.88
C LEU A 22 0.39 -8.64 -14.29
N ASP A 23 0.57 -8.99 -15.57
CA ASP A 23 1.84 -9.56 -16.02
C ASP A 23 2.93 -8.50 -16.16
N GLU A 24 2.56 -7.25 -16.44
CA GLU A 24 3.45 -6.10 -16.31
C GLU A 24 3.76 -5.77 -14.85
N LEU A 25 2.76 -5.80 -13.95
CA LEU A 25 2.98 -5.54 -12.53
C LEU A 25 3.98 -6.54 -11.91
N LYS A 26 3.92 -7.81 -12.29
CA LYS A 26 4.85 -8.85 -11.83
C LYS A 26 6.32 -8.58 -12.21
N LYS A 27 6.58 -7.71 -13.21
CA LYS A 27 7.93 -7.30 -13.63
C LYS A 27 8.44 -6.07 -12.88
N ALA A 28 7.62 -5.45 -12.03
CA ALA A 28 8.01 -4.31 -11.23
C ALA A 28 9.18 -4.67 -10.28
N GLN A 29 10.00 -3.68 -9.99
CA GLN A 29 11.17 -3.86 -9.14
C GLN A 29 10.84 -3.52 -7.69
N PHE A 30 11.33 -4.33 -6.77
CA PHE A 30 11.28 -4.03 -5.35
C PHE A 30 12.61 -3.44 -4.89
N VAL A 31 12.52 -2.57 -3.89
CA VAL A 31 13.68 -2.06 -3.15
C VAL A 31 13.64 -2.64 -1.75
N ARG A 32 14.80 -3.10 -1.26
CA ARG A 32 14.92 -3.57 0.13
C ARG A 32 14.92 -2.38 1.08
N ILE A 33 14.01 -2.39 2.04
CA ILE A 33 13.94 -1.37 3.09
C ILE A 33 14.52 -1.88 4.41
N SER A 34 14.92 -0.94 5.27
CA SER A 34 15.36 -1.22 6.64
C SER A 34 14.17 -1.32 7.60
N GLY A 35 14.40 -1.77 8.84
CA GLY A 35 13.36 -1.76 9.88
C GLY A 35 12.82 -0.36 10.20
N SER A 36 13.65 0.68 10.05
CA SER A 36 13.20 2.07 10.15
C SER A 36 12.30 2.47 8.98
N GLY A 37 12.60 1.98 7.76
CA GLY A 37 11.76 2.22 6.58
C GLY A 37 10.36 1.61 6.70
N ILE A 38 10.21 0.50 7.44
CA ILE A 38 8.88 -0.06 7.76
C ILE A 38 8.09 0.93 8.62
N LYS A 39 8.70 1.44 9.70
CA LYS A 39 8.05 2.42 10.60
C LYS A 39 7.67 3.70 9.86
N GLU A 40 8.54 4.15 8.94
CA GLU A 40 8.28 5.32 8.09
C GLU A 40 7.11 5.10 7.12
N SER A 41 6.96 3.88 6.58
CA SER A 41 5.91 3.58 5.61
C SER A 41 4.50 3.59 6.21
N HIS A 42 4.37 3.33 7.51
CA HIS A 42 3.11 3.44 8.24
C HIS A 42 2.90 4.88 8.75
N PRO A 43 1.66 5.33 9.01
CA PRO A 43 1.42 6.59 9.69
C PRO A 43 2.18 6.62 11.01
N HIS A 44 3.06 7.60 11.16
CA HIS A 44 3.92 7.79 12.31
C HIS A 44 3.85 9.24 12.79
N ASN A 45 4.12 9.45 14.08
CA ASN A 45 4.09 10.77 14.73
C ASN A 45 2.75 11.51 14.65
N VAL A 46 1.64 10.79 14.47
CA VAL A 46 0.27 11.33 14.43
C VAL A 46 -0.70 10.45 15.21
N THR A 47 -1.79 11.04 15.71
CA THR A 47 -2.90 10.31 16.33
C THR A 47 -4.05 10.14 15.33
N ILE A 48 -4.45 8.89 15.07
CA ILE A 48 -5.57 8.58 14.17
C ILE A 48 -6.89 8.88 14.90
N MET A 49 -7.55 9.97 14.53
CA MET A 49 -8.85 10.36 15.13
C MET A 49 -10.06 9.68 14.47
N LYS A 50 -9.89 9.19 13.23
CA LYS A 50 -10.91 8.47 12.47
C LYS A 50 -10.28 7.30 11.74
N GLU A 51 -10.88 6.12 11.87
CA GLU A 51 -10.40 4.92 11.20
C GLU A 51 -10.60 4.99 9.68
N ALA A 52 -9.61 4.50 8.94
CA ALA A 52 -9.70 4.36 7.49
C ALA A 52 -10.23 2.97 7.12
N PRO A 53 -11.06 2.85 6.08
CA PRO A 53 -11.69 1.59 5.69
C PRO A 53 -10.71 0.53 5.16
N ASN A 54 -9.46 0.90 4.87
CA ASN A 54 -8.42 0.05 4.28
C ASN A 54 -7.12 0.03 5.08
N TYR A 55 -7.11 0.58 6.30
CA TYR A 55 -5.90 0.65 7.12
C TYR A 55 -6.24 0.42 8.59
N SER A 56 -5.69 -0.66 9.16
CA SER A 56 -5.82 -0.97 10.58
C SER A 56 -4.53 -0.63 11.30
N SER A 57 -4.62 0.09 12.42
CA SER A 57 -3.46 0.40 13.28
C SER A 57 -2.87 -0.83 13.99
N ARG A 58 -3.50 -2.00 13.83
CA ARG A 58 -3.05 -3.25 14.43
C ARG A 58 -2.26 -4.05 13.40
N MET A 59 -1.01 -3.65 13.20
CA MET A 59 -0.01 -4.40 12.43
C MET A 59 1.28 -4.52 13.24
#